data_AF-A0A1E5MGL6-F1
#
_entry.id   AF-A0A1E5MGL6-F1
#
_cell.length_a   1.000
_cell.length_b   1.000
_cell.length_c   1.000
_cell.angle_alpha   90.00
_cell.angle_beta   90.00
_cell.angle_gamma   90.00
#
_symmetry.space_group_name_H-M   'P 1'
#
loop_
_entity.id
_entity.type
_entity.pdbx_description
1 polymer ?
#
loop_
_entity_poly.entity_id
_entity_poly.type
_entity_poly.pdbx_seq_one_letter_code
_entity_poly.pdbx_strand_id
1 'polypeptide(L)'
;MWGDARDADHARWRWAEVARRNGRVVHPLVQWRRLTDDERTTDWPDGWRVDQTDDGWFDPEDLAVLTTHLRDATRTPDDLIVAAWEGTGNPPWAGRGGHARLRAQTQLHWPGRDMWLFNSSTAELEDPRWAQRSVAGWECTRPGQEGPYTSLIWPGDHSWVVASEEDWDSTIVAGSRSLIDGVLTDERFEAFEVREGDDLSWDGDLLNHGRASPLGL
;
A
#
# COMPACT_ATOMS: atom_id res chain seq x y z
N MET A 1 5.71 24.30 29.90
CA MET A 1 5.51 25.28 28.81
C MET A 1 5.53 24.46 27.54
N TRP A 2 4.36 24.09 27.03
CA TRP A 2 4.22 23.27 25.82
C TRP A 2 4.30 24.23 24.64
N GLY A 3 5.36 24.12 23.84
CA GLY A 3 5.56 24.95 22.66
C GLY A 3 4.52 24.61 21.60
N ASP A 4 4.06 25.66 20.91
CA ASP A 4 3.21 25.58 19.73
C ASP A 4 3.58 24.38 18.86
N ALA A 5 2.65 23.45 18.68
CA ALA A 5 2.64 22.63 17.49
C ALA A 5 2.44 23.61 16.33
N ARG A 6 3.53 24.01 15.68
CA ARG A 6 3.44 24.68 14.39
C ARG A 6 2.61 23.74 13.52
N ASP A 7 1.52 24.25 12.95
CA ASP A 7 0.81 23.56 11.87
C ASP A 7 1.88 23.14 10.85
N ALA A 8 2.20 21.85 10.84
CA ALA A 8 3.14 21.30 9.89
C ALA A 8 2.36 21.17 8.58
N ASP A 9 2.86 21.82 7.54
CA ASP A 9 2.31 21.61 6.21
C ASP A 9 2.64 20.16 5.78
N HIS A 10 1.60 19.42 5.37
CA HIS A 10 1.75 18.08 4.79
C HIS A 10 1.52 18.16 3.29
N ALA A 11 2.29 17.37 2.53
CA ALA A 11 2.14 17.28 1.08
C ALA A 11 2.39 15.84 0.63
N ARG A 12 1.72 15.43 -0.45
CA ARG A 12 1.94 14.15 -1.12
C ARG A 12 2.98 14.29 -2.23
N TRP A 13 3.99 13.43 -2.22
CA TRP A 13 5.17 13.57 -3.06
C TRP A 13 5.33 12.35 -3.95
N ARG A 14 5.71 12.60 -5.20
CA ARG A 14 6.18 11.53 -6.09
C ARG A 14 7.52 11.00 -5.60
N TRP A 15 7.74 9.71 -5.75
CA TRP A 15 9.03 9.08 -5.45
C TRP A 15 10.13 9.69 -6.31
N ALA A 16 9.86 10.01 -7.57
CA ALA A 16 10.81 10.68 -8.46
C ALA A 16 11.27 12.04 -7.93
N GLU A 17 10.39 12.78 -7.26
CA GLU A 17 10.75 14.07 -6.66
C GLU A 17 11.64 13.88 -5.43
N VAL A 18 11.32 12.91 -4.58
CA VAL A 18 12.14 12.53 -3.42
C VAL A 18 13.52 12.03 -3.88
N ALA A 19 13.55 11.14 -4.86
CA ALA A 19 14.76 10.61 -5.45
C ALA A 19 15.64 11.73 -6.02
N ARG A 20 15.05 12.63 -6.82
CA ARG A 20 15.77 13.79 -7.39
C ARG A 20 16.40 14.67 -6.31
N ARG A 21 15.68 14.93 -5.21
CA ARG A 21 16.20 15.73 -4.09
C ARG A 21 17.34 15.03 -3.35
N ASN A 22 17.31 13.70 -3.29
CA ASN A 22 18.32 12.89 -2.61
C ASN A 22 19.46 12.45 -3.53
N GLY A 23 19.44 12.83 -4.82
CA GLY A 23 20.44 12.41 -5.80
C GLY A 23 20.35 10.93 -6.15
N ARG A 24 19.14 10.37 -6.11
CA ARG A 24 18.77 8.98 -6.37
C ARG A 24 17.93 8.89 -7.64
N VAL A 25 17.66 7.67 -8.09
CA VAL A 25 16.91 7.41 -9.31
C VAL A 25 15.77 6.43 -9.01
N VAL A 26 14.58 6.72 -9.51
CA VAL A 26 13.45 5.77 -9.49
C VAL A 26 13.58 4.83 -10.68
N HIS A 27 13.35 3.56 -10.42
CA HIS A 27 13.42 2.46 -11.39
C HIS A 27 12.49 1.32 -10.92
N PRO A 28 12.23 0.28 -11.74
CA PRO A 28 11.23 -0.73 -11.40
C PRO A 28 11.47 -1.49 -10.08
N LEU A 29 12.72 -1.61 -9.63
CA LEU A 29 13.08 -2.32 -8.40
C LEU A 29 13.55 -1.35 -7.31
N VAL A 30 13.14 -0.08 -7.41
CA VAL A 30 13.48 0.93 -6.42
C VAL A 30 12.92 0.52 -5.07
N GLN A 31 13.65 0.82 -4.01
CA GLN A 31 13.20 0.61 -2.65
C GLN A 31 13.23 1.96 -1.91
N TRP A 32 12.14 2.33 -1.25
CA TRP A 32 11.98 3.63 -0.58
C TRP A 32 13.14 3.89 0.39
N ARG A 33 13.51 2.87 1.18
CA ARG A 33 14.66 2.96 2.09
C ARG A 33 15.96 3.35 1.40
N ARG A 34 16.17 2.99 0.14
CA ARG A 34 17.35 3.41 -0.64
C ARG A 34 17.23 4.83 -1.19
N LEU A 35 16.00 5.34 -1.35
CA LEU A 35 15.76 6.74 -1.66
C LEU A 35 16.02 7.66 -0.46
N THR A 36 15.78 7.19 0.78
CA THR A 36 15.89 7.99 2.02
C THR A 36 17.04 7.58 2.97
N ASP A 37 18.13 7.00 2.45
CA ASP A 37 19.34 6.63 3.22
C ASP A 37 19.10 5.67 4.43
N ASP A 38 18.54 4.49 4.14
CA ASP A 38 18.32 3.34 5.05
C ASP A 38 17.41 3.64 6.25
N GLU A 39 16.11 3.83 5.97
CA GLU A 39 15.04 3.99 6.97
C GLU A 39 15.15 5.26 7.84
N ARG A 40 15.88 6.26 7.37
CA ARG A 40 16.03 7.52 8.08
C ARG A 40 15.12 8.59 7.51
N THR A 41 14.45 9.28 8.42
CA THR A 41 13.85 10.57 8.13
C THR A 41 14.89 11.49 7.50
N THR A 42 14.56 12.06 6.33
CA THR A 42 15.46 12.95 5.59
C THR A 42 14.94 14.38 5.67
N ASP A 43 15.74 15.26 6.27
CA ASP A 43 15.50 16.71 6.31
C ASP A 43 16.16 17.40 5.11
N TRP A 44 15.43 18.31 4.46
CA TRP A 44 15.96 19.12 3.37
C TRP A 44 16.22 20.58 3.78
N PRO A 45 17.12 21.30 3.08
CA PRO A 45 17.46 22.69 3.40
C PRO A 45 16.29 23.68 3.29
N ASP A 46 15.23 23.33 2.56
CA ASP A 46 14.01 24.14 2.41
C ASP A 46 13.02 23.96 3.57
N GLY A 47 13.39 23.17 4.59
CA GLY A 47 12.58 22.94 5.79
C GLY A 47 11.56 21.81 5.64
N TRP A 48 11.45 21.20 4.46
CA TRP A 48 10.65 20.00 4.26
C TRP A 48 11.38 18.76 4.77
N ARG A 49 10.60 17.77 5.16
CA ARG A 49 11.06 16.48 5.65
C ARG A 49 10.27 15.38 4.96
N VAL A 50 10.94 14.28 4.68
CA VAL A 50 10.31 13.04 4.22
C VAL A 50 10.62 11.92 5.20
N ASP A 51 9.60 11.13 5.54
CA ASP A 51 9.70 9.98 6.44
C ASP A 51 9.61 8.66 5.65
N GLN A 52 9.52 7.53 6.36
CA GLN A 52 9.30 6.23 5.72
C GLN A 52 7.90 6.10 5.12
N THR A 53 7.79 5.19 4.15
CA THR A 53 6.51 4.75 3.60
C THR A 53 5.69 4.04 4.65
N ASP A 54 4.38 4.08 4.45
CA ASP A 54 3.46 3.29 5.25
C ASP A 54 3.37 1.89 4.66
N ASP A 55 4.42 1.09 4.84
CA ASP A 55 4.53 -0.25 4.24
C ASP A 55 3.32 -1.12 4.60
N GLY A 56 2.83 -1.88 3.62
CA GLY A 56 1.59 -2.66 3.73
C GLY A 56 0.29 -1.88 3.63
N TRP A 57 0.32 -0.55 3.64
CA TRP A 57 -0.88 0.27 3.52
C TRP A 57 -1.00 0.87 2.12
N PHE A 58 -2.09 0.50 1.43
CA PHE A 58 -2.44 1.12 0.17
C PHE A 58 -3.51 2.20 0.39
N ASP A 59 -3.18 3.44 0.04
CA ASP A 59 -4.04 4.61 0.20
C ASP A 59 -5.42 4.36 -0.44
N PRO A 60 -6.53 4.46 0.32
CA PRO A 60 -7.88 4.25 -0.22
C PRO A 60 -8.25 5.17 -1.38
N GLU A 61 -7.67 6.38 -1.47
CA GLU A 61 -7.87 7.26 -2.62
C GLU A 61 -7.21 6.70 -3.88
N ASP A 62 -6.01 6.12 -3.75
CA ASP A 62 -5.31 5.47 -4.86
C ASP A 62 -5.98 4.16 -5.25
N LEU A 63 -6.47 3.39 -4.28
CA LEU A 63 -7.26 2.18 -4.54
C LEU A 63 -8.54 2.51 -5.29
N ALA A 64 -9.23 3.59 -4.94
CA ALA A 64 -10.42 4.03 -5.65
C ALA A 64 -10.11 4.36 -7.12
N VAL A 65 -8.99 5.05 -7.37
CA VAL A 65 -8.50 5.30 -8.74
C VAL A 65 -8.16 4.00 -9.46
N LEU A 66 -7.41 3.10 -8.83
CA LEU A 66 -6.99 1.84 -9.42
C LEU A 66 -8.19 0.97 -9.77
N THR A 67 -9.22 0.97 -8.92
CA THR A 67 -10.44 0.20 -9.10
C THR A 67 -11.15 0.53 -10.41
N THR A 68 -11.04 1.76 -10.92
CA THR A 68 -11.58 2.12 -12.24
C THR A 68 -10.97 1.27 -13.37
N HIS A 69 -9.67 0.97 -13.30
CA HIS A 69 -9.00 0.07 -14.24
C HIS A 69 -9.35 -1.40 -13.99
N LEU A 70 -9.40 -1.81 -12.71
CA LEU A 70 -9.71 -3.19 -12.31
C LEU A 70 -11.13 -3.61 -12.73
N ARG A 71 -12.08 -2.67 -12.66
CA ARG A 71 -13.47 -2.87 -13.04
C ARG A 71 -13.63 -3.28 -14.50
N ASP A 72 -12.89 -2.63 -15.39
CA ASP A 72 -12.93 -2.94 -16.82
C ASP A 72 -12.19 -4.24 -17.18
N ALA A 73 -11.35 -4.73 -16.26
CA ALA A 73 -10.53 -5.93 -16.44
C ALA A 73 -11.16 -7.24 -15.89
N THR A 74 -12.35 -7.19 -15.27
CA THR A 74 -13.04 -8.36 -14.72
C THR A 74 -14.44 -8.55 -15.28
N ARG A 75 -14.91 -9.80 -15.31
CA ARG A 75 -16.30 -10.17 -15.62
C ARG A 75 -17.16 -10.31 -14.36
N THR A 76 -16.57 -10.21 -13.18
CA THR A 76 -17.25 -10.37 -11.89
C THR A 76 -17.04 -9.13 -11.00
N PRO A 77 -17.46 -7.93 -11.44
CA PRO A 77 -17.20 -6.67 -10.72
C PRO A 77 -17.90 -6.57 -9.35
N ASP A 78 -18.92 -7.40 -9.11
CA ASP A 78 -19.69 -7.45 -7.86
C ASP A 78 -19.26 -8.58 -6.93
N ASP A 79 -18.22 -9.33 -7.30
CA ASP A 79 -17.70 -10.48 -6.55
C ASP A 79 -16.19 -10.34 -6.41
N LEU A 80 -15.79 -9.52 -5.43
CA LEU A 80 -14.40 -9.33 -5.03
C LEU A 80 -14.17 -9.95 -3.65
N ILE A 81 -12.98 -10.48 -3.45
CA ILE A 81 -12.46 -10.79 -2.11
C ILE A 81 -11.38 -9.78 -1.78
N VAL A 82 -11.49 -9.20 -0.59
CA VAL A 82 -10.44 -8.42 0.07
C VAL A 82 -9.90 -9.25 1.23
N ALA A 83 -8.60 -9.49 1.24
CA ALA A 83 -7.91 -10.11 2.36
C ALA A 83 -7.15 -9.04 3.16
N ALA A 84 -7.37 -9.04 4.48
CA ALA A 84 -6.65 -8.15 5.40
C ALA A 84 -5.90 -8.98 6.44
N TRP A 85 -4.60 -8.71 6.60
CA TRP A 85 -3.80 -9.38 7.62
C TRP A 85 -4.23 -8.96 9.03
N GLU A 86 -4.39 -9.92 9.93
CA GLU A 86 -4.78 -9.68 11.33
C GLU A 86 -3.83 -8.77 12.11
N GLY A 87 -2.58 -8.63 11.69
CA GLY A 87 -1.60 -7.75 12.35
C GLY A 87 -1.83 -6.25 12.12
N THR A 88 -2.63 -5.89 11.12
CA THR A 88 -2.86 -4.48 10.71
C THR A 88 -3.91 -3.77 11.56
N GLY A 89 -4.66 -4.50 12.38
CA GLY A 89 -5.70 -3.93 13.22
C GLY A 89 -6.41 -4.97 14.06
N ASN A 90 -7.22 -4.52 15.02
CA ASN A 90 -8.00 -5.44 15.85
C ASN A 90 -9.48 -5.36 15.46
N PRO A 91 -10.06 -6.41 14.84
CA PRO A 91 -11.49 -6.44 14.63
C PRO A 91 -12.25 -6.49 15.97
N PRO A 92 -13.48 -5.95 16.04
CA PRO A 92 -14.21 -5.86 17.31
C PRO A 92 -14.67 -7.25 17.79
N TRP A 93 -14.70 -8.26 16.92
CA TRP A 93 -15.03 -9.65 17.28
C TRP A 93 -13.84 -10.43 17.85
N ALA A 94 -12.61 -9.90 17.79
CA ALA A 94 -11.46 -10.45 18.50
C ALA A 94 -11.45 -10.08 20.00
N GLY A 95 -12.32 -9.16 20.43
CA GLY A 95 -12.49 -8.76 21.83
C GLY A 95 -13.95 -8.62 22.26
N ARG A 96 -14.48 -9.66 22.92
CA ARG A 96 -15.80 -9.78 23.58
C ARG A 96 -16.97 -10.09 22.64
N GLY A 97 -17.70 -11.14 23.01
CA GLY A 97 -18.78 -11.72 22.22
C GLY A 97 -19.95 -10.77 21.98
N GLY A 98 -20.50 -10.84 20.77
CA GLY A 98 -21.75 -10.19 20.40
C GLY A 98 -21.90 -10.04 18.90
N HIS A 99 -22.57 -11.02 18.27
CA HIS A 99 -23.29 -10.91 16.99
C HIS A 99 -22.75 -9.94 15.90
N ALA A 100 -21.66 -10.28 15.20
CA ALA A 100 -21.24 -9.56 13.98
C ALA A 100 -20.47 -10.45 12.98
N ARG A 101 -20.92 -11.70 12.81
CA ARG A 101 -20.31 -12.73 11.95
C ARG A 101 -20.47 -12.49 10.43
N LEU A 102 -20.87 -11.31 9.98
CA LEU A 102 -21.63 -11.17 8.72
C LEU A 102 -20.83 -10.83 7.45
N ARG A 103 -19.52 -10.55 7.50
CA ARG A 103 -18.73 -10.30 6.26
C ARG A 103 -17.36 -10.98 6.18
N ALA A 104 -16.71 -11.29 7.31
CA ALA A 104 -15.51 -12.13 7.33
C ALA A 104 -15.92 -13.59 7.17
N GLN A 105 -15.78 -14.16 5.97
CA GLN A 105 -16.31 -15.50 5.68
C GLN A 105 -15.36 -16.62 6.13
N THR A 106 -14.05 -16.39 6.09
CA THR A 106 -13.02 -17.42 6.26
C THR A 106 -11.68 -16.75 6.59
N GLN A 107 -10.84 -17.46 7.33
CA GLN A 107 -9.43 -17.11 7.55
C GLN A 107 -8.58 -17.84 6.50
N LEU A 108 -7.78 -17.09 5.76
CA LEU A 108 -6.77 -17.63 4.86
C LEU A 108 -5.45 -17.72 5.64
N HIS A 109 -4.94 -18.93 5.80
CA HIS A 109 -3.61 -19.15 6.35
C HIS A 109 -2.55 -18.84 5.29
N TRP A 110 -1.89 -17.69 5.42
CA TRP A 110 -0.74 -17.31 4.60
C TRP A 110 0.54 -17.40 5.43
N PRO A 111 1.70 -17.79 4.86
CA PRO A 111 2.93 -17.95 5.63
C PRO A 111 3.27 -16.70 6.45
N GLY A 112 3.24 -16.83 7.78
CA GLY A 112 3.53 -15.74 8.72
C GLY A 112 2.43 -14.67 8.84
N ARG A 113 1.31 -14.80 8.12
CA ARG A 113 0.23 -13.80 8.06
C ARG A 113 -1.13 -14.47 7.96
N ASP A 114 -1.87 -14.60 9.06
CA ASP A 114 -3.25 -15.05 8.94
C ASP A 114 -4.13 -13.89 8.45
N MET A 115 -4.84 -14.10 7.33
CA MET A 115 -5.65 -13.06 6.68
C MET A 115 -7.14 -13.33 6.83
N TRP A 116 -7.91 -12.28 7.06
CA TRP A 116 -9.37 -12.31 7.08
C TRP A 116 -9.93 -11.92 5.73
N LEU A 117 -10.85 -12.75 5.20
CA LEU A 117 -11.45 -12.55 3.88
C LEU A 117 -12.81 -11.87 3.97
N PHE A 118 -12.98 -10.77 3.25
CA PHE A 118 -14.20 -9.99 3.15
C PHE A 118 -14.69 -9.94 1.71
N ASN A 119 -16.00 -10.06 1.50
CA ASN A 119 -16.55 -9.80 0.17
C ASN A 119 -16.72 -8.31 -0.05
N SER A 120 -16.47 -7.88 -1.28
CA SER A 120 -16.68 -6.53 -1.73
C SER A 120 -17.06 -6.50 -3.21
N SER A 121 -17.09 -5.31 -3.79
CA SER A 121 -17.34 -5.05 -5.21
C SER A 121 -16.50 -3.88 -5.67
N THR A 122 -16.30 -3.74 -6.97
CA THR A 122 -15.61 -2.59 -7.57
C THR A 122 -16.32 -1.28 -7.20
N ALA A 123 -17.66 -1.28 -7.17
CA ALA A 123 -18.44 -0.12 -6.74
C ALA A 123 -18.22 0.24 -5.26
N GLU A 124 -17.95 -0.74 -4.39
CA GLU A 124 -17.54 -0.45 -3.01
C GLU A 124 -16.13 0.15 -2.98
N LEU A 125 -15.15 -0.46 -3.65
CA LEU A 125 -13.74 -0.03 -3.61
C LEU A 125 -13.47 1.30 -4.32
N GLU A 126 -14.33 1.74 -5.25
CA GLU A 126 -14.29 3.08 -5.86
C GLU A 126 -14.61 4.23 -4.87
N ASP A 127 -15.16 3.91 -3.69
CA ASP A 127 -15.34 4.90 -2.63
C ASP A 127 -14.20 4.80 -1.62
N PRO A 128 -13.35 5.83 -1.45
CA PRO A 128 -12.24 5.80 -0.49
C PRO A 128 -12.65 5.46 0.95
N ARG A 129 -13.91 5.71 1.32
CA ARG A 129 -14.44 5.41 2.67
C ARG A 129 -14.96 3.98 2.81
N TRP A 130 -14.72 3.10 1.83
CA TRP A 130 -15.24 1.73 1.84
C TRP A 130 -14.79 0.97 3.08
N ALA A 131 -13.53 1.10 3.48
CA ALA A 131 -12.89 0.28 4.51
C ALA A 131 -13.64 0.39 5.85
N GLN A 132 -13.93 1.62 6.26
CA GLN A 132 -14.65 1.96 7.49
C GLN A 132 -16.11 1.48 7.49
N ARG A 133 -16.74 1.39 6.31
CA ARG A 133 -18.14 0.96 6.17
C ARG A 133 -18.29 -0.55 6.02
N SER A 134 -17.37 -1.17 5.29
CA SER A 134 -17.44 -2.58 4.92
C SER A 134 -16.98 -3.48 6.06
N VAL A 135 -16.08 -3.00 6.93
CA VAL A 135 -15.58 -3.77 8.09
C VAL A 135 -15.70 -2.95 9.38
N ALA A 136 -16.94 -2.82 9.85
CA ALA A 136 -17.25 -2.09 11.07
C ALA A 136 -16.41 -2.56 12.27
N GLY A 137 -15.70 -1.61 12.90
CA GLY A 137 -14.90 -1.78 14.10
C GLY A 137 -13.51 -2.38 13.90
N TRP A 138 -13.03 -2.54 12.66
CA TRP A 138 -11.61 -2.80 12.42
C TRP A 138 -10.81 -1.53 12.74
N GLU A 139 -10.19 -1.51 13.91
CA GLU A 139 -9.37 -0.37 14.34
C GLU A 139 -7.93 -0.55 13.86
N CYS A 140 -7.40 0.44 13.13
CA CYS A 140 -5.99 0.51 12.78
C CYS A 140 -5.14 0.76 14.03
N THR A 141 -4.02 0.06 14.12
CA THR A 141 -3.02 0.30 15.16
C THR A 141 -2.12 1.50 14.86
N ARG A 142 -2.06 1.95 13.60
CA ARG A 142 -1.21 3.06 13.15
C ARG A 142 -2.00 4.40 13.09
N PRO A 143 -1.49 5.50 13.68
CA PRO A 143 -2.17 6.80 13.65
C PRO A 143 -2.35 7.33 12.22
N GLY A 144 -3.55 7.85 11.90
CA GLY A 144 -3.81 8.54 10.62
C GLY A 144 -4.15 7.62 9.44
N GLN A 145 -4.09 6.30 9.61
CA GLN A 145 -4.40 5.32 8.56
C GLN A 145 -5.80 4.75 8.73
N GLU A 146 -6.48 4.54 7.60
CA GLU A 146 -7.80 3.91 7.53
C GLU A 146 -7.64 2.42 7.21
N GLY A 147 -8.42 1.58 7.91
CA GLY A 147 -8.37 0.13 7.76
C GLY A 147 -9.76 -0.46 7.51
N PRO A 148 -9.82 -1.75 7.16
CA PRO A 148 -8.72 -2.72 7.12
C PRO A 148 -7.74 -2.51 5.96
N TYR A 149 -6.50 -2.97 6.13
CA TYR A 149 -5.48 -2.87 5.08
C TYR A 149 -5.76 -3.92 4.03
N THR A 150 -5.66 -3.52 2.76
CA THR A 150 -5.92 -4.37 1.61
C THR A 150 -4.68 -5.16 1.25
N SER A 151 -4.32 -6.13 2.09
CA SER A 151 -3.14 -6.97 1.85
C SER A 151 -3.23 -7.66 0.50
N LEU A 152 -4.40 -8.21 0.16
CA LEU A 152 -4.69 -8.77 -1.17
C LEU A 152 -6.11 -8.43 -1.62
N ILE A 153 -6.33 -8.27 -2.91
CA ILE A 153 -7.65 -8.13 -3.53
C ILE A 153 -7.70 -8.93 -4.83
N TRP A 154 -8.76 -9.69 -5.06
CA TRP A 154 -8.99 -10.37 -6.34
C TRP A 154 -10.48 -10.56 -6.64
N PRO A 155 -10.88 -10.64 -7.93
CA PRO A 155 -12.24 -10.93 -8.34
C PRO A 155 -12.50 -12.44 -8.39
N GLY A 156 -13.75 -12.86 -8.30
CA GLY A 156 -14.15 -14.28 -8.40
C GLY A 156 -13.74 -14.97 -9.72
N ASP A 157 -13.53 -14.21 -10.80
CA ASP A 157 -13.00 -14.74 -12.06
C ASP A 157 -11.46 -14.80 -12.15
N HIS A 158 -10.75 -14.39 -11.10
CA HIS A 158 -9.27 -14.39 -10.99
C HIS A 158 -8.54 -13.71 -12.16
N SER A 159 -9.19 -12.74 -12.80
CA SER A 159 -8.62 -12.00 -13.94
C SER A 159 -7.47 -11.05 -13.55
N TRP A 160 -7.40 -10.66 -12.28
CA TRP A 160 -6.34 -9.82 -11.72
C TRP A 160 -6.16 -10.07 -10.22
N VAL A 161 -5.06 -9.59 -9.66
CA VAL A 161 -4.81 -9.51 -8.22
C VAL A 161 -4.09 -8.20 -7.90
N VAL A 162 -4.45 -7.58 -6.78
CA VAL A 162 -3.71 -6.48 -6.15
C VAL A 162 -3.09 -7.00 -4.86
N ALA A 163 -1.82 -6.69 -4.62
CA ALA A 163 -1.10 -7.07 -3.41
C ALA A 163 -0.35 -5.88 -2.82
N SER A 164 -0.72 -5.50 -1.60
CA SER A 164 -0.02 -4.49 -0.78
C SER A 164 0.45 -5.20 0.50
N GLU A 165 1.54 -5.95 0.37
CA GLU A 165 2.07 -6.80 1.44
C GLU A 165 2.80 -5.93 2.49
N GLU A 166 2.76 -6.35 3.76
CA GLU A 166 3.31 -5.61 4.90
C GLU A 166 4.80 -5.27 4.77
N ASP A 167 5.58 -6.13 4.11
CA ASP A 167 7.02 -5.95 3.97
C ASP A 167 7.39 -5.20 2.67
N TRP A 168 6.41 -4.80 1.85
CA TRP A 168 6.61 -4.06 0.61
C TRP A 168 6.22 -2.59 0.74
N ASP A 169 7.09 -1.74 0.21
CA ASP A 169 6.89 -0.29 0.05
C ASP A 169 6.06 0.06 -1.20
N SER A 170 5.69 -0.96 -1.96
CA SER A 170 5.06 -0.88 -3.28
C SER A 170 3.85 -1.82 -3.35
N THR A 171 2.83 -1.40 -4.09
CA THR A 171 1.68 -2.26 -4.41
C THR A 171 1.87 -2.94 -5.76
N ILE A 172 1.67 -4.26 -5.80
CA ILE A 172 1.73 -5.05 -7.03
C ILE A 172 0.34 -5.23 -7.61
N VAL A 173 0.20 -4.96 -8.90
CA VAL A 173 -1.00 -5.24 -9.69
C VAL A 173 -0.63 -6.24 -10.77
N ALA A 174 -1.26 -7.40 -10.77
CA ALA A 174 -1.08 -8.41 -11.80
C ALA A 174 -2.41 -8.69 -12.50
N GLY A 175 -2.35 -8.93 -13.81
CA GLY A 175 -3.53 -9.22 -14.62
C GLY A 175 -3.21 -9.18 -16.11
N SER A 176 -4.22 -8.90 -16.94
CA SER A 176 -4.05 -8.83 -18.39
C SER A 176 -3.12 -7.70 -18.83
N ARG A 177 -2.48 -7.84 -20.00
CA ARG A 177 -1.64 -6.77 -20.59
C ARG A 177 -2.38 -5.45 -20.71
N SER A 178 -3.65 -5.47 -21.12
CA SER A 178 -4.47 -4.27 -21.24
C SER A 178 -4.67 -3.55 -19.89
N LEU A 179 -4.85 -4.31 -18.80
CA LEU A 179 -4.94 -3.74 -17.46
C LEU A 179 -3.61 -3.07 -17.07
N ILE A 180 -2.49 -3.76 -17.26
CA ILE A 180 -1.17 -3.24 -16.91
C ILE A 180 -0.82 -2.00 -17.74
N ASP A 181 -1.11 -1.99 -19.04
CA ASP A 181 -0.95 -0.80 -19.88
C ASP A 181 -1.80 0.38 -19.40
N GLY A 182 -3.03 0.11 -18.96
CA GLY A 182 -3.91 1.13 -18.37
C GLY A 182 -3.30 1.77 -17.11
N VAL A 183 -2.77 0.96 -16.20
CA VAL A 183 -2.13 1.44 -14.97
C VAL A 183 -0.83 2.20 -15.27
N LEU A 184 0.01 1.69 -16.17
CA LEU A 184 1.29 2.32 -16.53
C LEU A 184 1.13 3.66 -17.25
N THR A 185 0.02 3.85 -17.96
CA THR A 185 -0.26 5.10 -18.69
C THR A 185 -1.04 6.12 -17.87
N ASP A 186 -1.59 5.73 -16.73
CA ASP A 186 -2.28 6.63 -15.82
C ASP A 186 -1.29 7.44 -15.00
N GLU A 187 -1.15 8.71 -15.35
CA GLU A 187 -0.22 9.62 -14.68
C GLU A 187 -0.51 9.79 -13.19
N ARG A 188 -1.68 9.40 -12.66
CA ARG A 188 -1.94 9.46 -11.21
C ARG A 188 -1.05 8.50 -10.42
N PHE A 189 -0.56 7.44 -11.05
CA PHE A 189 0.37 6.50 -10.45
C PHE A 189 1.81 6.81 -10.85
N GLU A 190 2.75 6.37 -10.00
CA GLU A 190 4.16 6.24 -10.35
C GLU A 190 4.48 4.76 -10.48
N ALA A 191 4.02 4.17 -11.60
CA ALA A 191 4.02 2.73 -11.80
C ALA A 191 5.15 2.28 -12.75
N PHE A 192 5.69 1.10 -12.46
CA PHE A 192 6.70 0.43 -13.28
C PHE A 192 6.30 -1.02 -13.54
N GLU A 193 6.72 -1.53 -14.69
CA GLU A 193 6.57 -2.94 -15.00
C GLU A 193 7.69 -3.74 -14.35
N VAL A 194 7.30 -4.78 -13.62
CA VAL A 194 8.19 -5.77 -13.00
C VAL A 194 7.88 -7.17 -13.53
N ARG A 195 8.84 -8.09 -13.39
CA ARG A 195 8.72 -9.49 -13.77
C ARG A 195 8.61 -10.38 -12.53
N GLU A 196 8.04 -11.57 -12.70
CA GLU A 196 7.84 -12.56 -11.63
C GLU A 196 9.14 -12.91 -10.86
N GLY A 197 10.29 -12.88 -11.52
CA GLY A 197 11.58 -13.20 -10.92
C GLY A 197 12.37 -11.98 -10.42
N ASP A 198 11.79 -10.79 -10.47
CA ASP A 198 12.45 -9.59 -9.98
C ASP A 198 12.49 -9.59 -8.44
N ASP A 199 13.59 -9.10 -7.88
CA ASP A 199 13.79 -9.03 -6.44
C ASP A 199 13.16 -7.75 -5.89
N LEU A 200 12.01 -7.89 -5.23
CA LEU A 200 11.29 -6.82 -4.54
C LEU A 200 11.59 -6.80 -3.04
N SER A 201 12.60 -7.55 -2.58
CA SER A 201 13.05 -7.44 -1.21
C SER A 201 13.75 -6.10 -0.98
N TRP A 202 13.99 -5.82 0.29
CA TRP A 202 14.68 -4.60 0.74
C TRP A 202 16.07 -4.41 0.13
N ASP A 203 16.71 -5.47 -0.38
CA ASP A 203 18.01 -5.45 -1.03
C ASP A 203 17.94 -5.47 -2.57
N GLY A 204 16.73 -5.49 -3.15
CA GLY A 204 16.49 -5.55 -4.60
C GLY A 204 16.93 -4.29 -5.35
N ASP A 205 16.99 -3.14 -4.68
CA ASP A 205 17.49 -1.90 -5.29
C ASP A 205 19.03 -1.88 -5.33
N LEU A 206 19.55 -2.37 -6.45
CA LEU A 206 20.98 -2.42 -6.74
C LEU A 206 21.53 -1.13 -7.38
N LEU A 207 20.69 -0.14 -7.69
CA LEU A 207 21.13 1.11 -8.33
C LEU A 207 21.38 2.20 -7.28
N ASN A 208 20.51 2.30 -6.28
CA ASN A 208 20.64 3.29 -5.22
C ASN A 208 21.41 2.68 -4.04
N HIS A 209 22.75 2.65 -4.13
CA HIS A 209 23.57 2.20 -3.02
C HIS A 209 23.49 3.15 -1.82
N GLY A 210 23.41 2.60 -0.60
CA GLY A 210 23.52 3.38 0.63
C GLY A 210 24.78 4.27 0.60
N ARG A 211 24.68 5.51 1.11
CA ARG A 211 25.87 6.37 1.20
C ARG A 211 26.93 5.64 2.01
N ALA A 212 28.13 5.48 1.45
CA ALA A 212 29.27 5.03 2.22
C ALA A 212 29.44 5.99 3.40
N SER A 213 29.40 5.46 4.63
CA SER A 213 29.80 6.23 5.80
C SER A 213 31.14 6.89 5.49
N PRO A 214 31.31 8.21 5.71
CA PRO A 214 32.64 8.79 5.64
C PRO A 214 33.49 7.99 6.61
N LEU A 215 34.53 7.33 6.10
CA LEU A 215 35.56 6.73 6.94
C LEU A 215 36.00 7.83 7.90
N GLY A 216 35.74 7.62 9.20
CA GLY A 216 36.08 8.58 10.23
C GLY A 216 37.55 8.95 10.12
N LEU A 217 37.82 10.25 9.95
CA LEU A 217 39.12 10.86 10.17
C LEU A 217 39.23 11.25 11.64
#